data_AF-A0A8K0J260-F1
#
_entry.id   AF-A0A8K0J260-F1
#
_cell.length_a   1.000
_cell.length_b   1.000
_cell.length_c   1.000
_cell.angle_alpha   90.00
_cell.angle_beta   90.00
_cell.angle_gamma   90.00
#
_symmetry.space_group_name_H-M   'P 1'
#
loop_
_entity.id
_entity.type
_entity.pdbx_description
1 polymer ?
#
loop_
_entity_poly.entity_id
_entity_poly.type
_entity_poly.pdbx_seq_one_letter_code
_entity_poly.pdbx_strand_id
1 'polypeptide(L)'
;SIHADIVFTLAEYLLQKLLPASTNTTVNVQDLVVTKGLVAKRDRKSPQLLRVTAQTTDMRSSGVSLTWQNVDNDGTVHEAFATAKMALGNADEWLASWSPMAHLVHSRIEALERLVAEGTANRFSRAMAYGLFAANLVDYADKYRGMQSVVMHGLEGFADVRLSDKEGGVWTVPPHFIDSVAHLAGFIMNCSDAVNTRHDYCVTPGWTSMRFARPLVPGARYRSYVKMIPRPDDPTTYLGDVYVLQDAVIVGKVGGIQFRRYPRLLLDRFFSPPDVAATKAGASASAAAATRPGEKEKQKPPPDGAPHTPAAETKGPLVSAKATAVQPAPDSVAAKALVLIAKEAAMDPSQLQDDARFAELGIDSLMSLVIAEKFRIELDVKVGGSLFLDYPTIGDLRKWLEEYYS
;
A
#
# COMPACT_ATOMS: atom_id res chain seq x y z
N SER A 1 -5.45 0.83 12.56
CA SER A 1 -5.76 0.60 13.99
C SER A 1 -4.88 -0.42 14.69
N ILE A 2 -4.77 -1.68 14.23
CA ILE A 2 -4.08 -2.78 14.95
C ILE A 2 -2.63 -2.43 15.31
N HIS A 3 -1.86 -1.87 14.37
CA HIS A 3 -0.49 -1.41 14.64
C HIS A 3 -0.42 -0.39 15.79
N ALA A 4 -1.38 0.54 15.85
CA ALA A 4 -1.42 1.56 16.87
C ALA A 4 -1.71 0.98 18.26
N ASP A 5 -2.66 0.05 18.37
CA ASP A 5 -2.95 -0.64 19.64
C ASP A 5 -1.73 -1.41 20.17
N ILE A 6 -0.98 -2.09 19.29
CA ILE A 6 0.28 -2.75 19.68
C ILE A 6 1.28 -1.71 20.21
N VAL A 7 1.41 -0.55 19.56
CA VAL A 7 2.29 0.53 20.04
C VAL A 7 1.83 1.00 21.42
N PHE A 8 0.55 1.29 21.62
CA PHE A 8 0.02 1.72 22.91
C PHE A 8 0.24 0.67 24.01
N THR A 9 0.06 -0.61 23.69
CA THR A 9 0.32 -1.74 24.62
C THR A 9 1.79 -1.79 25.03
N LEU A 10 2.71 -1.71 24.06
CA LEU A 10 4.14 -1.68 24.34
C LEU A 10 4.54 -0.41 25.10
N ALA A 11 3.91 0.72 24.81
CA ALA A 11 4.17 1.97 25.50
C ALA A 11 3.78 1.90 26.97
N GLU A 12 2.60 1.37 27.28
CA GLU A 12 2.12 1.15 28.65
C GLU A 12 3.08 0.25 29.42
N TYR A 13 3.50 -0.86 28.82
CA TYR A 13 4.48 -1.77 29.40
C TYR A 13 5.83 -1.07 29.68
N LEU A 14 6.36 -0.33 28.71
CA LEU A 14 7.66 0.36 28.86
C LEU A 14 7.59 1.52 29.86
N LEU A 15 6.49 2.27 29.91
CA LEU A 15 6.26 3.32 30.91
C LEU A 15 6.29 2.73 32.32
N GLN A 16 5.58 1.63 32.54
CA GLN A 16 5.57 0.94 33.85
C GLN A 16 6.95 0.42 34.25
N LYS A 17 7.74 -0.09 33.29
CA LYS A 17 9.05 -0.70 33.56
C LYS A 17 10.18 0.31 33.69
N LEU A 18 10.21 1.33 32.84
CA LEU A 18 11.33 2.27 32.72
C LEU A 18 11.05 3.59 33.43
N LEU A 19 9.78 4.03 33.50
CA LEU A 19 9.37 5.34 33.99
C LEU A 19 8.17 5.25 34.96
N PRO A 20 8.21 4.44 36.04
CA PRO A 20 7.05 4.14 36.89
C PRO A 20 6.48 5.37 37.63
N ALA A 21 7.28 6.41 37.84
CA ALA A 21 6.86 7.65 38.49
C ALA A 21 6.28 8.69 37.51
N SER A 22 6.10 8.33 36.24
CA SER A 22 5.55 9.25 35.24
C SER A 22 4.05 9.47 35.44
N THR A 23 3.66 10.71 35.70
CA THR A 23 2.25 11.15 35.78
C THR A 23 1.89 11.95 34.54
N ASN A 24 0.63 11.87 34.10
CA ASN A 24 0.10 12.57 32.92
C ASN A 24 0.89 12.36 31.62
N THR A 25 1.67 11.27 31.54
CA THR A 25 2.40 10.91 30.34
C THR A 25 1.50 10.09 29.44
N THR A 26 1.34 10.56 28.21
CA THR A 26 0.64 9.88 27.12
C THR A 26 1.61 9.66 25.97
N VAL A 27 1.17 9.00 24.91
CA VAL A 27 2.02 8.46 23.86
C VAL A 27 1.53 8.93 22.50
N ASN A 28 2.46 9.42 21.69
CA ASN A 28 2.25 9.74 20.29
C ASN A 28 2.83 8.60 19.43
N VAL A 29 1.99 7.99 18.60
CA VAL A 29 2.44 7.05 17.57
C VAL A 29 2.82 7.84 16.33
N GLN A 30 4.12 8.02 16.13
CA GLN A 30 4.72 8.81 15.07
C GLN A 30 5.13 7.94 13.87
N ASP A 31 5.06 8.54 12.69
CA ASP A 31 5.67 8.05 11.45
C ASP A 31 5.38 6.57 11.19
N LEU A 32 4.12 6.15 11.38
CA LEU A 32 3.73 4.81 11.00
C LEU A 32 3.81 4.71 9.48
N VAL A 33 4.58 3.75 8.98
CA VAL A 33 4.68 3.41 7.57
C VAL A 33 4.44 1.92 7.43
N VAL A 34 3.51 1.54 6.56
CA VAL A 34 3.16 0.15 6.22
C VAL A 34 3.43 -0.03 4.73
N THR A 35 4.41 -0.86 4.39
CA THR A 35 4.84 -1.10 3.01
C THR A 35 4.11 -2.27 2.37
N LYS A 36 3.61 -3.23 3.19
CA LYS A 36 2.82 -4.37 2.74
C LYS A 36 1.66 -4.62 3.70
N GLY A 37 0.47 -4.87 3.15
CA GLY A 37 -0.71 -5.19 3.95
C GLY A 37 -0.54 -6.51 4.72
N LEU A 38 -0.98 -6.54 5.97
CA LEU A 38 -1.06 -7.78 6.74
C LEU A 38 -2.40 -8.48 6.45
N VAL A 39 -2.38 -9.47 5.57
CA VAL A 39 -3.56 -10.26 5.19
C VAL A 39 -3.57 -11.57 5.97
N ALA A 40 -4.68 -11.84 6.66
CA ALA A 40 -4.85 -13.09 7.40
C ALA A 40 -4.95 -14.29 6.44
N LYS A 41 -4.24 -15.38 6.75
CA LYS A 41 -4.38 -16.66 6.05
C LYS A 41 -5.83 -17.15 6.14
N ARG A 42 -6.31 -17.79 5.05
CA ARG A 42 -7.62 -18.44 5.06
C ARG A 42 -7.57 -19.73 5.88
N ASP A 43 -6.50 -20.50 5.72
CA ASP A 43 -6.23 -21.65 6.58
C ASP A 43 -5.80 -21.20 7.98
N ARG A 44 -6.54 -21.67 8.99
CA ARG A 44 -6.31 -21.37 10.41
C ARG A 44 -5.72 -22.56 11.18
N LYS A 45 -5.33 -23.65 10.49
CA LYS A 45 -4.71 -24.83 11.11
C LYS A 45 -3.31 -24.55 11.64
N SER A 46 -2.57 -23.66 10.98
CA SER A 46 -1.25 -23.22 11.40
C SER A 46 -1.30 -21.76 11.88
N PRO A 47 -0.51 -21.37 12.89
CA PRO A 47 -0.42 -19.97 13.27
C PRO A 47 0.16 -19.12 12.14
N GLN A 48 -0.24 -17.86 12.11
CA GLN A 48 0.39 -16.80 11.32
C GLN A 48 1.07 -15.86 12.30
N LEU A 49 2.40 -15.99 12.42
CA LEU A 49 3.16 -15.28 13.44
C LEU A 49 3.64 -13.94 12.89
N LEU A 50 3.58 -12.93 13.76
CA LEU A 50 4.15 -11.61 13.54
C LEU A 50 5.02 -11.29 14.76
N ARG A 51 6.12 -10.59 14.53
CA ARG A 51 6.98 -10.06 15.59
C ARG A 51 6.99 -8.54 15.51
N VAL A 52 6.85 -7.91 16.67
CA VAL A 52 7.05 -6.48 16.83
C VAL A 52 8.23 -6.26 17.74
N THR A 53 9.26 -5.58 17.23
CA THR A 53 10.48 -5.29 17.96
C THR A 53 10.47 -3.81 18.35
N ALA A 54 10.58 -3.53 19.65
CA ALA A 54 10.67 -2.18 20.19
C ALA A 54 12.10 -1.92 20.71
N GLN A 55 12.73 -0.83 20.28
CA GLN A 55 14.12 -0.51 20.60
C GLN A 55 14.27 0.95 21.02
N THR A 56 15.07 1.20 22.06
CA THR A 56 15.37 2.54 22.54
C THR A 56 16.71 2.55 23.26
N THR A 57 17.47 3.62 23.09
CA THR A 57 18.63 3.96 23.94
C THR A 57 18.20 4.78 25.15
N ASP A 58 17.26 5.71 24.96
CA ASP A 58 16.58 6.46 26.01
C ASP A 58 15.17 6.86 25.56
N MET A 59 14.17 6.37 26.29
CA MET A 59 12.76 6.54 25.95
C MET A 59 12.30 8.00 26.07
N ARG A 60 12.94 8.83 26.92
CA ARG A 60 12.55 10.23 27.10
C ARG A 60 13.04 11.12 25.96
N SER A 61 14.32 11.01 25.61
CA SER A 61 14.93 11.86 24.58
C SER A 61 14.78 11.31 23.17
N SER A 62 14.95 10.00 22.99
CA SER A 62 15.06 9.38 21.66
C SER A 62 13.74 8.76 21.20
N GLY A 63 12.80 8.51 22.12
CA GLY A 63 11.60 7.73 21.85
C GLY A 63 11.93 6.25 21.62
N VAL A 64 10.94 5.47 21.18
CA VAL A 64 11.09 4.04 20.91
C VAL A 64 10.81 3.77 19.45
N SER A 65 11.76 3.14 18.76
CA SER A 65 11.59 2.68 17.39
C SER A 65 10.91 1.32 17.37
N LEU A 66 9.91 1.14 16.51
CA LEU A 66 9.17 -0.11 16.36
C LEU A 66 9.24 -0.65 14.94
N THR A 67 9.41 -1.95 14.80
CA THR A 67 9.42 -2.67 13.52
C THR A 67 8.53 -3.89 13.57
N TRP A 68 7.75 -4.13 12.51
CA TRP A 68 6.87 -5.29 12.35
C TRP A 68 7.43 -6.21 11.27
N GLN A 69 7.57 -7.49 11.60
CA GLN A 69 8.09 -8.53 10.71
C GLN A 69 7.17 -9.74 10.73
N ASN A 70 7.02 -10.41 9.58
CA ASN A 70 6.41 -11.74 9.54
C ASN A 70 7.43 -12.76 10.04
N VAL A 71 6.93 -13.79 10.72
CA VAL A 71 7.75 -14.88 11.23
C VAL A 71 7.15 -16.20 10.79
N ASP A 72 7.97 -17.07 10.24
CA ASP A 72 7.56 -18.43 9.90
C ASP A 72 7.48 -19.30 11.15
N ASN A 73 6.81 -20.45 11.06
CA ASN A 73 6.63 -21.35 12.20
C ASN A 73 7.93 -22.01 12.66
N ASP A 74 8.99 -21.97 11.84
CA ASP A 74 10.34 -22.40 12.20
C ASP A 74 11.18 -21.29 12.87
N GLY A 75 10.61 -20.08 13.01
CA GLY A 75 11.27 -18.92 13.60
C GLY A 75 11.99 -18.01 12.61
N THR A 76 11.99 -18.33 11.31
CA THR A 76 12.58 -17.49 10.26
C THR A 76 11.89 -16.13 10.21
N VAL A 77 12.68 -15.06 10.28
CA VAL A 77 12.18 -13.67 10.32
C VAL A 77 12.34 -13.03 8.95
N HIS A 78 11.25 -12.48 8.44
CA HIS A 78 11.23 -11.78 7.16
C HIS A 78 11.59 -10.29 7.31
N GLU A 79 11.79 -9.63 6.17
CA GLU A 79 11.95 -8.18 6.13
C GLU A 79 10.79 -7.44 6.81
N ALA A 80 11.09 -6.28 7.36
CA ALA A 80 10.09 -5.45 8.00
C ALA A 80 9.07 -4.93 6.98
N PHE A 81 7.79 -5.09 7.29
CA PHE A 81 6.70 -4.59 6.46
C PHE A 81 6.04 -3.34 7.05
N ALA A 82 6.32 -3.01 8.31
CA ALA A 82 5.93 -1.74 8.89
C ALA A 82 6.98 -1.24 9.89
N THR A 83 7.03 0.08 10.03
CA THR A 83 7.84 0.79 11.01
C THR A 83 7.04 1.91 11.65
N ALA A 84 7.40 2.29 12.87
CA ALA A 84 6.85 3.46 13.57
C ALA A 84 7.85 3.97 14.60
N LYS A 85 7.61 5.17 15.09
CA LYS A 85 8.26 5.72 16.27
C LYS A 85 7.21 6.01 17.34
N MET A 86 7.59 5.83 18.59
CA MET A 86 6.77 6.15 19.75
C MET A 86 7.48 7.25 20.53
N ALA A 87 6.77 8.34 20.80
CA ALA A 87 7.28 9.44 21.60
C ALA A 87 6.34 9.72 22.77
N LEU A 88 6.94 10.10 23.90
CA LEU A 88 6.17 10.57 25.06
C LEU A 88 5.56 11.93 24.75
N GLY A 89 4.42 12.21 25.36
CA GLY A 89 3.79 13.51 25.32
C GLY A 89 2.90 13.75 26.53
N ASN A 90 2.30 14.93 26.55
CA ASN A 90 1.45 15.41 27.62
C ASN A 90 0.06 15.74 27.06
N ALA A 91 -0.97 15.18 27.69
CA ALA A 91 -2.35 15.32 27.22
C ALA A 91 -2.85 16.77 27.35
N ASP A 92 -2.49 17.47 28.43
CA ASP A 92 -2.90 18.84 28.69
C ASP A 92 -2.27 19.81 27.67
N GLU A 93 -0.98 19.60 27.35
CA GLU A 93 -0.31 20.35 26.28
C GLU A 93 -0.98 20.14 24.93
N TRP A 94 -1.39 18.91 24.61
CA TRP A 94 -2.10 18.63 23.36
C TRP A 94 -3.46 19.31 23.31
N LEU A 95 -4.26 19.21 24.37
CA LEU A 95 -5.57 19.87 24.47
C LEU A 95 -5.42 21.39 24.30
N ALA A 96 -4.45 22.01 24.98
CA ALA A 96 -4.15 23.42 24.84
C ALA A 96 -3.74 23.78 23.39
N SER A 97 -2.86 22.97 22.78
CA SER A 97 -2.38 23.21 21.41
C SER A 97 -3.47 23.08 20.34
N TRP A 98 -4.50 22.28 20.59
CA TRP A 98 -5.58 22.04 19.62
C TRP A 98 -6.75 23.02 19.76
N SER A 99 -6.86 23.73 20.89
CA SER A 99 -7.96 24.67 21.14
C SER A 99 -8.18 25.71 20.03
N PRO A 100 -7.14 26.39 19.49
CA PRO A 100 -7.33 27.32 18.38
C PRO A 100 -7.84 26.63 17.10
N MET A 101 -7.38 25.41 16.83
CA MET A 101 -7.81 24.63 15.68
C MET A 101 -9.25 24.13 15.82
N ALA A 102 -9.71 23.86 17.05
CA ALA A 102 -11.08 23.43 17.29
C ALA A 102 -12.08 24.44 16.75
N HIS A 103 -11.85 25.74 16.95
CA HIS A 103 -12.70 26.80 16.40
C HIS A 103 -12.81 26.74 14.87
N LEU A 104 -11.69 26.53 14.18
CA LEU A 104 -11.68 26.42 12.71
C LEU A 104 -12.41 25.16 12.24
N VAL A 105 -12.18 24.03 12.91
CA VAL A 105 -12.87 22.75 12.61
C VAL A 105 -14.38 22.89 12.78
N HIS A 106 -14.86 23.58 13.82
CA HIS A 106 -16.29 23.86 14.00
C HIS A 106 -16.87 24.66 12.85
N SER A 107 -16.21 25.75 12.45
CA SER A 107 -16.65 26.56 11.31
C SER A 107 -16.77 25.74 10.02
N ARG A 108 -15.86 24.78 9.80
CA ARG A 108 -15.92 23.86 8.67
C ARG A 108 -17.08 22.87 8.75
N ILE A 109 -17.36 22.33 9.94
CA ILE A 109 -18.52 21.46 10.18
C ILE A 109 -19.83 22.21 9.90
N GLU A 110 -19.98 23.44 10.43
CA GLU A 110 -21.15 24.28 10.17
C GLU A 110 -21.31 24.63 8.68
N ALA A 111 -20.19 24.87 7.98
CA ALA A 111 -20.22 25.09 6.53
C ALA A 111 -20.72 23.85 5.78
N LEU A 112 -20.26 22.64 6.14
CA LEU A 112 -20.74 21.40 5.56
C LEU A 112 -22.24 21.17 5.85
N GLU A 113 -22.70 21.50 7.05
CA GLU A 113 -24.13 21.40 7.39
C GLU A 113 -24.99 22.35 6.56
N ARG A 114 -24.52 23.58 6.29
CA ARG A 114 -25.20 24.50 5.36
C ARG A 114 -25.25 23.95 3.94
N LEU A 115 -24.15 23.39 3.43
CA LEU A 115 -24.13 22.76 2.10
C LEU A 115 -25.11 21.59 2.00
N VAL A 116 -25.37 20.86 3.09
CA VAL A 116 -26.41 19.82 3.11
C VAL A 116 -27.81 20.46 3.01
N ALA A 117 -28.07 21.53 3.75
CA ALA A 117 -29.36 22.25 3.69
C ALA A 117 -29.62 22.85 2.31
N GLU A 118 -28.57 23.25 1.59
CA GLU A 118 -28.62 23.77 0.22
C GLU A 118 -28.72 22.66 -0.85
N GLY A 119 -28.57 21.38 -0.48
CA GLY A 119 -28.60 20.25 -1.41
C GLY A 119 -27.30 20.02 -2.19
N THR A 120 -26.20 20.65 -1.77
CA THR A 120 -24.88 20.60 -2.43
C THR A 120 -23.93 19.57 -1.81
N ALA A 121 -24.13 19.22 -0.54
CA ALA A 121 -23.39 18.17 0.16
C ALA A 121 -24.26 16.96 0.46
N ASN A 122 -23.64 15.78 0.53
CA ASN A 122 -24.32 14.54 0.85
C ASN A 122 -24.35 14.29 2.35
N ARG A 123 -25.48 13.80 2.88
CA ARG A 123 -25.61 13.25 4.24
C ARG A 123 -26.06 11.80 4.16
N PHE A 124 -25.25 10.89 4.69
CA PHE A 124 -25.51 9.46 4.72
C PHE A 124 -25.86 9.00 6.14
N SER A 125 -26.85 8.12 6.25
CA SER A 125 -27.07 7.34 7.48
C SER A 125 -25.97 6.28 7.65
N ARG A 126 -25.82 5.72 8.86
CA ARG A 126 -24.94 4.58 9.15
C ARG A 126 -25.05 3.46 8.10
N ALA A 127 -26.27 3.04 7.80
CA ALA A 127 -26.53 1.95 6.85
C ALA A 127 -26.05 2.30 5.44
N MET A 128 -26.35 3.51 4.96
CA MET A 128 -25.93 3.98 3.64
C MET A 128 -24.41 4.17 3.54
N ALA A 129 -23.79 4.76 4.57
CA ALA A 129 -22.34 4.97 4.59
C ALA A 129 -21.59 3.63 4.54
N TYR A 130 -21.92 2.67 5.41
CA TYR A 130 -21.24 1.37 5.38
C TYR A 130 -21.63 0.50 4.19
N GLY A 131 -22.86 0.63 3.67
CA GLY A 131 -23.27 -0.03 2.43
C GLY A 131 -22.47 0.46 1.22
N LEU A 132 -22.28 1.79 1.10
CA LEU A 132 -21.46 2.38 0.05
C LEU A 132 -19.99 2.00 0.19
N PHE A 133 -19.46 2.02 1.42
CA PHE A 133 -18.07 1.65 1.67
C PHE A 133 -17.81 0.18 1.33
N ALA A 134 -18.75 -0.72 1.67
CA ALA A 134 -18.67 -2.14 1.33
C ALA A 134 -18.74 -2.37 -0.19
N ALA A 135 -19.63 -1.66 -0.89
CA ALA A 135 -19.75 -1.76 -2.35
C ALA A 135 -18.48 -1.27 -3.07
N ASN A 136 -17.81 -0.24 -2.53
CA ASN A 136 -16.65 0.36 -3.18
C ASN A 136 -15.33 -0.31 -2.79
N LEU A 137 -15.11 -0.66 -1.52
CA LEU A 137 -13.80 -1.12 -1.08
C LEU A 137 -13.79 -2.07 0.13
N VAL A 138 -14.44 -1.71 1.24
CA VAL A 138 -14.25 -2.41 2.54
C VAL A 138 -15.59 -2.72 3.21
N ASP A 139 -15.87 -4.02 3.38
CA ASP A 139 -16.99 -4.48 4.21
C ASP A 139 -16.54 -4.64 5.67
N TYR A 140 -16.80 -3.62 6.48
CA TYR A 140 -16.45 -3.63 7.90
C TYR A 140 -17.37 -4.57 8.71
N ALA A 141 -16.79 -5.34 9.63
CA ALA A 141 -17.57 -6.04 10.65
C ALA A 141 -18.33 -5.05 11.57
N ASP A 142 -19.48 -5.44 12.11
CA ASP A 142 -20.38 -4.53 12.84
C ASP A 142 -19.70 -3.74 13.97
N LYS A 143 -18.78 -4.34 14.72
CA LYS A 143 -18.02 -3.66 15.80
C LYS A 143 -17.12 -2.51 15.30
N TYR A 144 -16.74 -2.52 14.03
CA TYR A 144 -15.98 -1.43 13.38
C TYR A 144 -16.91 -0.38 12.75
N ARG A 145 -18.24 -0.58 12.78
CA ARG A 145 -19.21 0.31 12.15
C ARG A 145 -19.66 1.45 13.08
N GLY A 146 -18.72 2.22 13.60
CA GLY A 146 -18.97 3.27 14.59
C GLY A 146 -19.57 4.58 14.06
N MET A 147 -19.40 4.91 12.77
CA MET A 147 -20.01 6.10 12.15
C MET A 147 -21.54 5.94 12.11
N GLN A 148 -22.26 6.87 12.75
CA GLN A 148 -23.72 6.91 12.83
C GLN A 148 -24.34 7.73 11.69
N SER A 149 -23.64 8.78 11.28
CA SER A 149 -23.93 9.53 10.05
C SER A 149 -22.66 10.14 9.51
N VAL A 150 -22.60 10.33 8.20
CA VAL A 150 -21.48 10.98 7.51
C VAL A 150 -22.01 12.11 6.64
N VAL A 151 -21.39 13.28 6.74
CA VAL A 151 -21.59 14.39 5.82
C VAL A 151 -20.32 14.59 5.02
N MET A 152 -20.44 14.74 3.69
CA MET A 152 -19.29 14.95 2.84
C MET A 152 -19.60 15.86 1.65
N HIS A 153 -18.57 16.60 1.24
CA HIS A 153 -18.56 17.39 0.01
C HIS A 153 -17.14 17.42 -0.56
N GLY A 154 -16.96 16.85 -1.76
CA GLY A 154 -15.64 16.64 -2.34
C GLY A 154 -14.73 15.82 -1.43
N LEU A 155 -13.57 16.38 -1.08
CA LEU A 155 -12.55 15.72 -0.24
C LEU A 155 -12.65 16.12 1.25
N GLU A 156 -13.76 16.69 1.69
CA GLU A 156 -13.98 17.16 3.06
C GLU A 156 -15.24 16.52 3.65
N GLY A 157 -15.21 16.19 4.94
CA GLY A 157 -16.37 15.63 5.61
C GLY A 157 -16.23 15.52 7.13
N PHE A 158 -17.37 15.26 7.77
CA PHE A 158 -17.43 14.91 9.18
C PHE A 158 -18.36 13.71 9.41
N ALA A 159 -18.16 13.01 10.53
CA ALA A 159 -19.00 11.91 10.94
C ALA A 159 -19.36 12.01 12.42
N ASP A 160 -20.62 11.75 12.74
CA ASP A 160 -21.03 11.45 14.11
C ASP A 160 -20.68 10.00 14.39
N VAL A 161 -19.99 9.74 15.49
CA VAL A 161 -19.45 8.42 15.84
C VAL A 161 -20.00 7.98 17.19
N ARG A 162 -20.36 6.71 17.30
CA ARG A 162 -20.63 6.03 18.57
C ARG A 162 -19.81 4.76 18.62
N LEU A 163 -18.99 4.62 19.66
CA LEU A 163 -18.14 3.45 19.82
C LEU A 163 -18.97 2.25 20.30
N SER A 164 -18.56 1.05 19.87
CA SER A 164 -19.22 -0.20 20.24
C SER A 164 -19.21 -0.38 21.77
N ASP A 165 -20.35 -0.81 22.32
CA ASP A 165 -20.51 -1.29 23.69
C ASP A 165 -20.25 -2.81 23.81
N LYS A 166 -20.21 -3.52 22.68
CA LYS A 166 -19.94 -4.96 22.64
C LYS A 166 -18.54 -5.25 23.16
N GLU A 167 -18.50 -6.03 24.23
CA GLU A 167 -17.28 -6.54 24.84
C GLU A 167 -16.73 -7.77 24.10
N GLY A 168 -15.44 -8.01 24.31
CA GLY A 168 -14.67 -9.16 23.82
C GLY A 168 -13.24 -8.70 23.66
N GLY A 169 -12.20 -9.50 23.94
CA GLY A 169 -10.80 -9.10 23.76
C GLY A 169 -10.21 -8.19 24.86
N VAL A 170 -8.88 -8.08 24.87
CA VAL A 170 -8.09 -7.24 25.78
C VAL A 170 -7.20 -6.35 24.92
N TRP A 171 -7.29 -5.04 25.11
CA TRP A 171 -6.57 -4.03 24.32
C TRP A 171 -6.24 -2.83 25.20
N THR A 172 -5.18 -2.10 24.85
CA THR A 172 -4.90 -0.80 25.46
C THR A 172 -5.75 0.29 24.81
N VAL A 173 -5.88 0.28 23.48
CA VAL A 173 -6.84 1.11 22.75
C VAL A 173 -7.50 0.26 21.67
N PRO A 174 -8.76 -0.19 21.85
CA PRO A 174 -9.37 -1.18 20.97
C PRO A 174 -9.26 -0.78 19.48
N PRO A 175 -8.74 -1.66 18.59
CA PRO A 175 -8.53 -1.30 17.19
C PRO A 175 -9.79 -0.82 16.48
N HIS A 176 -10.94 -1.39 16.82
CA HIS A 176 -12.23 -1.00 16.26
C HIS A 176 -12.73 0.36 16.75
N PHE A 177 -12.23 0.86 17.88
CA PHE A 177 -12.47 2.24 18.32
C PHE A 177 -11.62 3.22 17.51
N ILE A 178 -10.33 2.92 17.34
CA ILE A 178 -9.41 3.74 16.54
C ILE A 178 -9.95 3.89 15.12
N ASP A 179 -10.33 2.78 14.47
CA ASP A 179 -10.87 2.85 13.12
C ASP A 179 -12.17 3.64 13.07
N SER A 180 -13.09 3.45 14.02
CA SER A 180 -14.37 4.19 14.05
C SER A 180 -14.18 5.70 14.06
N VAL A 181 -13.16 6.22 14.74
CA VAL A 181 -12.87 7.67 14.78
C VAL A 181 -11.96 8.15 13.65
N ALA A 182 -11.20 7.26 13.00
CA ALA A 182 -10.19 7.64 12.00
C ALA A 182 -10.60 7.33 10.54
N HIS A 183 -11.39 6.29 10.31
CA HIS A 183 -11.63 5.74 8.96
C HIS A 183 -12.56 6.59 8.09
N LEU A 184 -13.09 7.70 8.62
CA LEU A 184 -13.74 8.74 7.81
C LEU A 184 -12.82 9.19 6.67
N ALA A 185 -11.51 9.33 6.89
CA ALA A 185 -10.56 9.65 5.83
C ALA A 185 -10.60 8.63 4.67
N GLY A 186 -10.64 7.34 5.01
CA GLY A 186 -10.78 6.27 4.02
C GLY A 186 -12.13 6.25 3.33
N PHE A 187 -13.21 6.60 4.04
CA PHE A 187 -14.53 6.76 3.44
C PHE A 187 -14.53 7.89 2.41
N ILE A 188 -14.03 9.08 2.76
CA ILE A 188 -13.93 10.22 1.84
C ILE A 188 -13.13 9.84 0.59
N MET A 189 -11.97 9.20 0.75
CA MET A 189 -11.12 8.82 -0.39
C MET A 189 -11.70 7.74 -1.30
N ASN A 190 -12.64 6.92 -0.82
CA ASN A 190 -13.17 5.77 -1.57
C ASN A 190 -14.68 5.83 -1.85
N CYS A 191 -15.37 6.87 -1.39
CA CYS A 191 -16.80 7.05 -1.58
C CYS A 191 -17.15 8.44 -2.13
N SER A 192 -16.16 9.34 -2.26
CA SER A 192 -16.36 10.66 -2.87
C SER A 192 -16.46 10.59 -4.38
N ASP A 193 -17.26 11.49 -4.93
CA ASP A 193 -17.33 11.82 -6.35
C ASP A 193 -16.09 12.60 -6.82
N ALA A 194 -15.29 13.15 -5.91
CA ALA A 194 -14.01 13.78 -6.23
C ALA A 194 -12.90 12.78 -6.61
N VAL A 195 -13.13 11.47 -6.43
CA VAL A 195 -12.19 10.40 -6.77
C VAL A 195 -12.87 9.42 -7.74
N ASN A 196 -12.16 8.97 -8.77
CA ASN A 196 -12.69 7.96 -9.70
C ASN A 196 -12.67 6.55 -9.06
N THR A 197 -13.57 6.31 -8.12
CA THR A 197 -13.66 5.08 -7.32
C THR A 197 -14.07 3.83 -8.11
N ARG A 198 -14.49 4.01 -9.37
CA ARG A 198 -14.77 2.91 -10.32
C ARG A 198 -13.51 2.33 -10.94
N HIS A 199 -12.49 3.17 -11.15
CA HIS A 199 -11.22 2.75 -11.73
C HIS A 199 -10.14 2.57 -10.66
N ASP A 200 -10.19 3.40 -9.63
CA ASP A 200 -9.17 3.51 -8.60
C ASP A 200 -9.72 3.18 -7.21
N TYR A 201 -8.81 2.89 -6.30
CA TYR A 201 -9.06 2.84 -4.87
C TYR A 201 -7.88 3.44 -4.12
N CYS A 202 -8.13 3.87 -2.90
CA CYS A 202 -7.15 4.54 -2.06
C CYS A 202 -6.95 3.78 -0.75
N VAL A 203 -5.69 3.53 -0.39
CA VAL A 203 -5.33 2.90 0.89
C VAL A 203 -4.30 3.71 1.64
N THR A 204 -4.32 3.59 2.96
CA THR A 204 -3.42 4.35 3.83
C THR A 204 -2.09 3.61 3.99
N PRO A 205 -0.96 4.18 3.54
CA PRO A 205 0.36 3.67 3.89
C PRO A 205 0.73 4.02 5.34
N GLY A 206 -0.01 4.92 5.99
CA GLY A 206 0.20 5.27 7.39
C GLY A 206 -0.05 6.75 7.67
N TRP A 207 0.59 7.27 8.71
CA TRP A 207 0.37 8.63 9.21
C TRP A 207 1.59 9.18 9.95
N THR A 208 1.67 10.50 10.07
CA THR A 208 2.77 11.19 10.77
C THR A 208 2.60 11.17 12.29
N SER A 209 1.37 11.30 12.80
CA SER A 209 1.13 11.25 14.26
C SER A 209 -0.25 10.71 14.59
N MET A 210 -0.38 9.99 15.70
CA MET A 210 -1.66 9.62 16.29
C MET A 210 -1.60 9.84 17.80
N ARG A 211 -2.48 10.74 18.26
CA ARG A 211 -2.52 11.22 19.65
C ARG A 211 -3.96 11.19 20.16
N PHE A 212 -4.14 10.64 21.35
CA PHE A 212 -5.39 10.70 22.09
C PHE A 212 -5.11 11.35 23.45
N ALA A 213 -5.65 12.55 23.65
CA ALA A 213 -5.53 13.27 24.92
C ALA A 213 -6.57 12.79 25.95
N ARG A 214 -7.68 12.19 25.47
CA ARG A 214 -8.66 11.48 26.30
C ARG A 214 -8.84 10.05 25.79
N PRO A 215 -9.15 9.08 26.66
CA PRO A 215 -9.39 7.71 26.24
C PRO A 215 -10.62 7.59 25.32
N LEU A 216 -10.59 6.59 24.43
CA LEU A 216 -11.73 6.17 23.64
C LEU A 216 -12.57 5.20 24.46
N VAL A 217 -13.77 5.62 24.86
CA VAL A 217 -14.59 4.92 25.86
C VAL A 217 -15.72 4.13 25.19
N PRO A 218 -16.00 2.87 25.59
CA PRO A 218 -17.12 2.09 25.06
C PRO A 218 -18.45 2.84 25.15
N GLY A 219 -19.27 2.77 24.10
CA GLY A 219 -20.58 3.43 24.04
C GLY A 219 -20.55 4.96 23.91
N ALA A 220 -19.40 5.61 24.13
CA ALA A 220 -19.27 7.06 24.06
C ALA A 220 -19.43 7.59 22.64
N ARG A 221 -19.78 8.88 22.56
CA ARG A 221 -20.00 9.60 21.31
C ARG A 221 -18.86 10.56 21.02
N TYR A 222 -18.52 10.65 19.74
CA TYR A 222 -17.49 11.52 19.21
C TYR A 222 -17.96 12.10 17.88
N ARG A 223 -17.26 13.11 17.39
CA ARG A 223 -17.39 13.61 16.03
C ARG A 223 -16.02 13.61 15.37
N SER A 224 -15.90 12.95 14.23
CA SER A 224 -14.68 12.98 13.42
C SER A 224 -14.83 14.03 12.34
N TYR A 225 -13.77 14.79 12.05
CA TYR A 225 -13.71 15.71 10.90
C TYR A 225 -12.39 15.51 10.15
N VAL A 226 -12.44 15.56 8.83
CA VAL A 226 -11.25 15.46 7.97
C VAL A 226 -11.43 16.27 6.70
N LYS A 227 -10.31 16.84 6.23
CA LYS A 227 -10.15 17.35 4.88
C LYS A 227 -8.93 16.69 4.25
N MET A 228 -9.17 15.91 3.19
CA MET A 228 -8.11 15.31 2.40
C MET A 228 -7.64 16.31 1.33
N ILE A 229 -6.34 16.37 1.13
CA ILE A 229 -5.67 17.34 0.27
C ILE A 229 -4.72 16.56 -0.64
N PRO A 230 -4.84 16.69 -1.98
CA PRO A 230 -3.86 16.12 -2.91
C PRO A 230 -2.47 16.71 -2.65
N ARG A 231 -1.44 15.88 -2.72
CA ARG A 231 -0.07 16.38 -2.64
C ARG A 231 0.33 17.10 -3.93
N PRO A 232 0.99 18.26 -3.84
CA PRO A 232 1.50 18.96 -5.02
C PRO A 232 2.58 18.17 -5.78
N ASP A 233 3.39 17.39 -5.05
CA ASP A 233 4.54 16.62 -5.56
C ASP A 233 4.15 15.24 -6.10
N ASP A 234 3.06 14.66 -5.60
CA ASP A 234 2.55 13.35 -6.04
C ASP A 234 1.02 13.36 -6.11
N PRO A 235 0.41 13.51 -7.30
CA PRO A 235 -1.04 13.56 -7.45
C PRO A 235 -1.74 12.23 -7.16
N THR A 236 -0.99 11.14 -6.98
CA THR A 236 -1.54 9.85 -6.53
C THR A 236 -1.67 9.78 -5.01
N THR A 237 -1.08 10.72 -4.28
CA THR A 237 -1.07 10.72 -2.82
C THR A 237 -1.83 11.91 -2.25
N TYR A 238 -2.60 11.63 -1.21
CA TYR A 238 -3.40 12.58 -0.46
C TYR A 238 -2.94 12.59 0.99
N LEU A 239 -3.06 13.73 1.65
CA LEU A 239 -2.82 13.86 3.08
C LEU A 239 -3.98 14.60 3.76
N GLY A 240 -4.20 14.33 5.03
CA GLY A 240 -5.17 15.05 5.83
C GLY A 240 -4.91 14.91 7.31
N ASP A 241 -5.58 15.74 8.09
CA ASP A 241 -5.64 15.61 9.54
C ASP A 241 -7.05 15.14 9.92
N VAL A 242 -7.14 14.04 10.66
CA VAL A 242 -8.41 13.62 11.28
C VAL A 242 -8.47 14.17 12.69
N TYR A 243 -9.47 14.99 12.95
CA TYR A 243 -9.78 15.55 14.25
C TYR A 243 -10.90 14.74 14.89
N VAL A 244 -10.70 14.31 16.14
CA VAL A 244 -11.69 13.58 16.94
C VAL A 244 -12.16 14.50 18.05
N LEU A 245 -13.43 14.88 18.01
CA LEU A 245 -14.04 15.82 18.92
C LEU A 245 -15.01 15.13 19.88
N GLN A 246 -15.10 15.66 21.09
CA GLN A 246 -16.12 15.36 22.07
C GLN A 246 -16.53 16.66 22.75
N ASP A 247 -17.83 16.96 22.76
CA ASP A 247 -18.40 18.22 23.31
C ASP A 247 -17.66 19.46 22.81
N ALA A 248 -17.45 19.54 21.49
CA ALA A 248 -16.72 20.59 20.80
C ALA A 248 -15.21 20.72 21.12
N VAL A 249 -14.64 19.86 21.96
CA VAL A 249 -13.20 19.84 22.24
C VAL A 249 -12.53 18.77 21.40
N ILE A 250 -11.40 19.10 20.75
CA ILE A 250 -10.57 18.07 20.10
C ILE A 250 -9.90 17.23 21.21
N VAL A 251 -10.23 15.95 21.25
CA VAL A 251 -9.71 14.98 22.23
C VAL A 251 -8.74 13.96 21.63
N GLY A 252 -8.67 13.91 20.30
CA GLY A 252 -7.69 13.12 19.57
C GLY A 252 -7.41 13.70 18.19
N LYS A 253 -6.23 13.39 17.66
CA LYS A 253 -5.79 13.82 16.33
C LYS A 253 -4.96 12.71 15.67
N VAL A 254 -5.33 12.34 14.44
CA VAL A 254 -4.46 11.59 13.52
C VAL A 254 -3.92 12.58 12.51
N GLY A 255 -2.69 13.03 12.73
CA GLY A 255 -2.05 14.04 11.92
C GLY A 255 -1.32 13.46 10.72
N GLY A 256 -1.50 14.07 9.55
CA GLY A 256 -0.85 13.65 8.32
C GLY A 256 -1.19 12.21 7.93
N ILE A 257 -2.44 11.79 8.10
CA ILE A 257 -2.88 10.50 7.53
C ILE A 257 -2.78 10.58 6.02
N GLN A 258 -2.18 9.56 5.42
CA GLN A 258 -1.93 9.52 3.98
C GLN A 258 -2.86 8.52 3.32
N PHE A 259 -3.22 8.80 2.08
CA PHE A 259 -3.89 7.84 1.21
C PHE A 259 -3.23 7.85 -0.16
N ARG A 260 -2.87 6.68 -0.66
CA ARG A 260 -2.31 6.51 -2.01
C ARG A 260 -3.31 5.82 -2.90
N ARG A 261 -3.48 6.36 -4.10
CA ARG A 261 -4.36 5.88 -5.15
C ARG A 261 -3.70 4.77 -5.95
N TYR A 262 -4.44 3.69 -6.18
CA TYR A 262 -4.05 2.53 -6.97
C TYR A 262 -5.15 2.15 -7.95
N PRO A 263 -4.82 1.66 -9.16
CA PRO A 263 -5.80 1.06 -10.06
C PRO A 263 -6.42 -0.20 -9.44
N ARG A 264 -7.74 -0.34 -9.52
CA ARG A 264 -8.50 -1.45 -8.92
C ARG A 264 -8.08 -2.84 -9.38
N LEU A 265 -7.51 -2.96 -10.57
CA LEU A 265 -6.94 -4.24 -11.06
C LEU A 265 -5.89 -4.82 -10.10
N LEU A 266 -5.25 -4.00 -9.26
CA LEU A 266 -4.26 -4.43 -8.27
C LEU A 266 -4.86 -4.91 -6.94
N LEU A 267 -6.19 -4.87 -6.75
CA LEU A 267 -6.83 -5.27 -5.49
C LEU A 267 -6.48 -6.71 -5.09
N ASP A 268 -6.66 -7.65 -6.01
CA ASP A 268 -6.37 -9.07 -5.77
C ASP A 268 -4.89 -9.28 -5.43
N ARG A 269 -4.00 -8.49 -6.04
CA ARG A 269 -2.56 -8.58 -5.80
C ARG A 269 -2.18 -8.15 -4.38
N PHE A 270 -2.84 -7.16 -3.80
CA PHE A 270 -2.50 -6.65 -2.45
C PHE A 270 -3.30 -7.29 -1.32
N PHE A 271 -4.51 -7.80 -1.59
CA PHE A 271 -5.43 -8.27 -0.53
C PHE A 271 -5.76 -9.76 -0.60
N SER A 272 -5.18 -10.52 -1.54
CA SER A 272 -5.33 -11.98 -1.52
C SER A 272 -4.61 -12.61 -0.33
N PRO A 273 -5.24 -13.57 0.37
CA PRO A 273 -4.56 -14.36 1.39
C PRO A 273 -3.32 -15.05 0.81
N PRO A 274 -2.18 -15.07 1.54
CA PRO A 274 -0.92 -15.59 1.02
C PRO A 274 -0.99 -17.09 0.69
N ASP A 275 -1.81 -17.86 1.41
CA ASP A 275 -2.08 -19.28 1.15
C ASP A 275 -2.92 -19.52 -0.12
N VAL A 276 -3.76 -18.57 -0.51
CA VAL A 276 -4.50 -18.60 -1.79
C VAL A 276 -3.61 -18.16 -2.95
N ALA A 277 -2.73 -17.18 -2.72
CA ALA A 277 -1.75 -16.76 -3.72
C ALA A 277 -0.74 -17.88 -4.03
N ALA A 278 -0.24 -18.58 -3.00
CA ALA A 278 0.71 -19.67 -3.14
C ALA A 278 0.13 -20.89 -3.87
N THR A 279 -1.15 -21.23 -3.63
CA THR A 279 -1.82 -22.33 -4.34
C THR A 279 -2.04 -22.03 -5.82
N LYS A 280 -2.36 -20.78 -6.17
CA LYS A 280 -2.43 -20.32 -7.58
C LYS A 280 -1.06 -20.34 -8.27
N ALA A 281 0.03 -20.04 -7.55
CA ALA A 281 1.39 -20.11 -8.08
C ALA A 281 1.91 -21.56 -8.20
N GLY A 282 1.64 -22.42 -7.22
CA GLY A 282 2.12 -23.80 -7.15
C GLY A 282 1.50 -24.75 -8.18
N ALA A 283 0.23 -24.54 -8.57
CA ALA A 283 -0.41 -25.35 -9.61
C ALA A 283 0.22 -25.14 -11.01
N SER A 284 0.94 -24.04 -11.22
CA SER A 284 1.55 -23.68 -12.51
C SER A 284 3.04 -24.03 -12.60
N ALA A 285 3.75 -24.16 -11.46
CA ALA A 285 5.15 -24.56 -11.44
C ALA A 285 5.35 -26.03 -11.90
N SER A 286 4.31 -26.87 -11.76
CA SER A 286 4.31 -28.24 -12.26
C SER A 286 4.27 -28.34 -13.79
N ALA A 287 3.85 -27.29 -14.50
CA ALA A 287 3.82 -27.28 -15.97
C ALA A 287 5.17 -26.87 -16.58
N ALA A 288 5.96 -26.04 -15.89
CA ALA A 288 7.26 -25.55 -16.39
C ALA A 288 8.45 -26.46 -16.02
N ALA A 289 8.29 -27.41 -15.08
CA ALA A 289 9.38 -28.28 -14.62
C ALA A 289 9.50 -29.61 -15.40
N ALA A 290 8.64 -29.88 -16.39
CA ALA A 290 8.54 -31.17 -17.07
C ALA A 290 9.22 -31.23 -18.46
N THR A 291 10.31 -30.50 -18.67
CA THR A 291 11.19 -30.73 -19.84
C THR A 291 12.64 -30.45 -19.47
N ARG A 292 13.35 -31.49 -18.99
CA ARG A 292 14.82 -31.53 -19.00
C ARG A 292 15.28 -32.27 -20.26
N PRO A 293 16.04 -31.64 -21.18
CA PRO A 293 16.79 -32.37 -22.19
C PRO A 293 18.09 -32.93 -21.61
N GLY A 294 18.46 -34.12 -22.09
CA GLY A 294 19.54 -34.96 -21.57
C GLY A 294 20.96 -34.43 -21.78
N GLU A 295 21.79 -34.79 -20.80
CA GLU A 295 23.15 -35.35 -20.92
C GLU A 295 24.04 -34.86 -22.09
N LYS A 296 24.98 -33.97 -21.78
CA LYS A 296 26.10 -33.62 -22.68
C LYS A 296 27.35 -34.41 -22.30
N GLU A 297 27.75 -35.27 -23.23
CA GLU A 297 28.99 -36.05 -23.23
C GLU A 297 30.21 -35.14 -23.49
N LYS A 298 31.32 -35.41 -22.78
CA LYS A 298 32.56 -34.64 -22.78
C LYS A 298 33.43 -34.94 -24.00
N GLN A 299 33.98 -33.93 -24.67
CA GLN A 299 35.19 -34.07 -25.47
C GLN A 299 36.22 -32.95 -25.23
N LYS A 300 37.48 -33.38 -25.26
CA LYS A 300 38.75 -32.72 -24.89
C LYS A 300 39.25 -31.74 -25.98
N PRO A 301 40.13 -30.77 -25.64
CA PRO A 301 40.65 -29.78 -26.59
C PRO A 301 41.96 -30.23 -27.28
N PRO A 302 42.32 -29.67 -28.44
CA PRO A 302 43.70 -29.68 -28.94
C PRO A 302 44.41 -28.32 -28.76
N PRO A 303 45.76 -28.29 -28.76
CA PRO A 303 46.58 -27.14 -28.37
C PRO A 303 47.26 -26.40 -29.54
N ASP A 304 47.90 -25.29 -29.15
CA ASP A 304 48.61 -24.24 -29.91
C ASP A 304 49.60 -24.63 -31.02
N GLY A 305 49.77 -23.69 -31.96
CA GLY A 305 50.94 -23.57 -32.84
C GLY A 305 50.85 -22.38 -33.81
N ALA A 306 51.58 -21.29 -33.53
CA ALA A 306 51.83 -20.16 -34.42
C ALA A 306 53.14 -20.38 -35.25
N PRO A 307 53.73 -19.41 -35.99
CA PRO A 307 53.22 -18.23 -36.74
C PRO A 307 53.77 -18.19 -38.20
N HIS A 308 53.25 -17.34 -39.11
CA HIS A 308 54.04 -16.67 -40.18
C HIS A 308 53.23 -15.56 -40.91
N THR A 309 53.82 -14.37 -41.00
CA THR A 309 53.49 -13.18 -41.83
C THR A 309 54.37 -13.16 -43.11
N PRO A 310 54.31 -12.18 -44.05
CA PRO A 310 53.30 -11.16 -44.41
C PRO A 310 53.03 -11.08 -45.95
N ALA A 311 52.03 -10.27 -46.39
CA ALA A 311 52.18 -9.21 -47.41
C ALA A 311 50.91 -8.91 -48.27
N ALA A 312 50.79 -7.61 -48.55
CA ALA A 312 50.24 -6.94 -49.73
C ALA A 312 48.73 -6.65 -49.84
N GLU A 313 48.48 -5.35 -50.00
CA GLU A 313 47.24 -4.61 -50.22
C GLU A 313 46.59 -4.90 -51.59
N THR A 314 45.27 -4.79 -51.70
CA THR A 314 44.58 -4.01 -52.74
C THR A 314 43.08 -3.84 -52.48
N LYS A 315 42.55 -2.71 -52.96
CA LYS A 315 41.23 -2.12 -52.72
C LYS A 315 40.09 -2.81 -53.47
N GLY A 316 38.88 -2.78 -52.91
CA GLY A 316 37.61 -2.94 -53.64
C GLY A 316 36.38 -3.17 -52.73
N PRO A 317 35.33 -2.34 -52.78
CA PRO A 317 34.17 -2.38 -51.87
C PRO A 317 33.01 -3.23 -52.43
N LEU A 318 32.10 -3.70 -51.55
CA LEU A 318 30.76 -4.36 -51.73
C LEU A 318 30.73 -5.57 -50.75
N VAL A 319 29.78 -5.83 -49.84
CA VAL A 319 28.32 -5.67 -49.84
C VAL A 319 27.83 -5.64 -48.37
N SER A 320 26.81 -4.82 -48.10
CA SER A 320 26.05 -4.80 -46.84
C SER A 320 25.29 -6.11 -46.63
N ALA A 321 25.63 -6.87 -45.58
CA ALA A 321 24.82 -7.99 -45.10
C ALA A 321 23.84 -7.47 -44.04
N LYS A 322 22.60 -7.20 -44.48
CA LYS A 322 21.47 -7.00 -43.56
C LYS A 322 21.22 -8.31 -42.80
N ALA A 323 21.35 -8.24 -41.48
CA ALA A 323 20.85 -9.25 -40.57
C ALA A 323 19.33 -9.37 -40.76
N THR A 324 18.88 -10.60 -41.00
CA THR A 324 17.47 -10.98 -41.12
C THR A 324 16.79 -10.76 -39.77
N ALA A 325 16.00 -9.70 -39.68
CA ALA A 325 15.01 -9.55 -38.62
C ALA A 325 13.95 -10.64 -38.83
N VAL A 326 13.88 -11.58 -37.89
CA VAL A 326 12.75 -12.50 -37.76
C VAL A 326 11.53 -11.63 -37.47
N GLN A 327 10.60 -11.54 -38.43
CA GLN A 327 9.33 -10.87 -38.17
C GLN A 327 8.54 -11.71 -37.16
N PRO A 328 8.09 -11.15 -36.03
CA PRO A 328 7.23 -11.88 -35.12
C PRO A 328 5.89 -12.13 -35.80
N ALA A 329 5.40 -13.37 -35.71
CA ALA A 329 4.05 -13.70 -36.14
C ALA A 329 3.05 -12.72 -35.50
N PRO A 330 2.06 -12.21 -36.24
CA PRO A 330 1.16 -11.13 -35.80
C PRO A 330 0.27 -11.49 -34.58
N ASP A 331 0.44 -12.68 -34.01
CA ASP A 331 -0.36 -13.21 -32.89
C ASP A 331 0.46 -13.71 -31.68
N SER A 332 1.79 -13.51 -31.66
CA SER A 332 2.63 -14.01 -30.56
C SER A 332 2.34 -13.31 -29.23
N VAL A 333 2.56 -14.02 -28.12
CA VAL A 333 2.44 -13.46 -26.76
C VAL A 333 3.35 -12.24 -26.60
N ALA A 334 4.56 -12.27 -27.17
CA ALA A 334 5.48 -11.15 -27.18
C ALA A 334 4.92 -9.91 -27.89
N ALA A 335 4.29 -10.07 -29.07
CA ALA A 335 3.67 -8.96 -29.79
C ALA A 335 2.52 -8.33 -28.97
N LYS A 336 1.66 -9.18 -28.38
CA LYS A 336 0.54 -8.72 -27.55
C LYS A 336 1.00 -8.02 -26.27
N ALA A 337 2.07 -8.53 -25.63
CA ALA A 337 2.67 -7.91 -24.46
C ALA A 337 3.21 -6.50 -24.73
N LEU A 338 3.85 -6.29 -25.88
CA LEU A 338 4.38 -4.98 -26.26
C LEU A 338 3.29 -3.98 -26.61
N VAL A 339 2.22 -4.41 -27.28
CA VAL A 339 1.03 -3.58 -27.50
C VAL A 339 0.43 -3.14 -26.16
N LEU A 340 0.39 -4.05 -25.19
CA LEU A 340 -0.12 -3.74 -23.86
C LEU A 340 0.76 -2.73 -23.12
N ILE A 341 2.09 -2.91 -23.15
CA ILE A 341 3.05 -1.94 -22.59
C ILE A 341 2.86 -0.57 -23.24
N ALA A 342 2.80 -0.51 -24.58
CA ALA A 342 2.63 0.74 -25.31
C ALA A 342 1.35 1.47 -24.89
N LYS A 343 0.25 0.72 -24.75
CA LYS A 343 -1.03 1.25 -24.29
C LYS A 343 -0.96 1.82 -22.87
N GLU A 344 -0.34 1.12 -21.93
CA GLU A 344 -0.23 1.59 -20.54
C GLU A 344 0.70 2.80 -20.42
N ALA A 345 1.80 2.81 -21.17
CA ALA A 345 2.73 3.92 -21.20
C ALA A 345 2.29 5.07 -22.12
N ALA A 346 1.07 4.99 -22.67
CA ALA A 346 0.49 5.98 -23.58
C ALA A 346 1.42 6.38 -24.75
N MET A 347 2.13 5.40 -25.30
CA MET A 347 3.11 5.55 -26.37
C MET A 347 2.75 4.72 -27.59
N ASP A 348 3.31 5.08 -28.73
CA ASP A 348 3.14 4.28 -29.95
C ASP A 348 4.00 3.00 -29.87
N PRO A 349 3.49 1.81 -30.26
CA PRO A 349 4.28 0.59 -30.26
C PRO A 349 5.61 0.68 -31.02
N SER A 350 5.71 1.56 -32.04
CA SER A 350 6.95 1.80 -32.78
C SER A 350 8.05 2.50 -31.96
N GLN A 351 7.70 3.10 -30.81
CA GLN A 351 8.67 3.72 -29.89
C GLN A 351 9.31 2.71 -28.94
N LEU A 352 8.78 1.48 -28.87
CA LEU A 352 9.34 0.38 -28.07
C LEU A 352 10.50 -0.30 -28.81
N GLN A 353 11.62 0.42 -28.91
CA GLN A 353 12.88 -0.10 -29.46
C GLN A 353 13.52 -1.09 -28.48
N ASP A 354 14.20 -2.12 -29.00
CA ASP A 354 14.72 -3.22 -28.17
C ASP A 354 15.76 -2.78 -27.12
N ASP A 355 16.47 -1.67 -27.35
CA ASP A 355 17.46 -1.10 -26.41
C ASP A 355 16.86 -0.14 -25.38
N ALA A 356 15.59 0.26 -25.53
CA ALA A 356 14.93 1.19 -24.64
C ALA A 356 14.72 0.58 -23.25
N ARG A 357 15.08 1.34 -22.21
CA ARG A 357 14.93 0.92 -20.81
C ARG A 357 13.57 1.32 -20.26
N PHE A 358 12.93 0.41 -19.52
CA PHE A 358 11.61 0.67 -18.92
C PHE A 358 11.57 1.94 -18.06
N ALA A 359 12.63 2.18 -17.28
CA ALA A 359 12.74 3.38 -16.44
C ALA A 359 12.75 4.70 -17.25
N GLU A 360 13.36 4.70 -18.43
CA GLU A 360 13.44 5.88 -19.31
C GLU A 360 12.11 6.11 -20.05
N LEU A 361 11.36 5.03 -20.28
CA LEU A 361 10.01 5.05 -20.85
C LEU A 361 8.92 5.46 -19.83
N GLY A 362 9.31 5.87 -18.62
CA GLY A 362 8.38 6.27 -17.55
C GLY A 362 7.68 5.10 -16.87
N ILE A 363 8.12 3.86 -17.10
CA ILE A 363 7.58 2.65 -16.46
C ILE A 363 8.20 2.54 -15.06
N ASP A 364 7.53 3.22 -14.12
CA ASP A 364 7.84 3.21 -12.70
C ASP A 364 7.39 1.92 -11.99
N SER A 365 7.61 1.83 -10.68
CA SER A 365 7.23 0.65 -9.90
C SER A 365 5.73 0.38 -9.87
N LEU A 366 4.87 1.41 -9.97
CA LEU A 366 3.42 1.21 -9.99
C LEU A 366 2.95 0.75 -11.36
N MET A 367 3.43 1.38 -12.44
CA MET A 367 3.13 0.99 -13.81
C MET A 367 3.67 -0.43 -14.11
N SER A 368 4.84 -0.78 -13.58
CA SER A 368 5.37 -2.15 -13.61
C SER A 368 4.41 -3.17 -12.98
N LEU A 369 3.78 -2.84 -11.84
CA LEU A 369 2.79 -3.71 -11.21
C LEU A 369 1.52 -3.84 -12.06
N VAL A 370 1.08 -2.74 -12.68
CA VAL A 370 -0.10 -2.72 -13.57
C VAL A 370 0.13 -3.59 -14.79
N ILE A 371 1.26 -3.42 -15.49
CA ILE A 371 1.60 -4.21 -16.67
C ILE A 371 1.73 -5.69 -16.31
N ALA A 372 2.43 -6.03 -15.21
CA ALA A 372 2.55 -7.41 -14.75
C ALA A 372 1.19 -8.06 -14.46
N GLU A 373 0.25 -7.31 -13.88
CA GLU A 373 -1.10 -7.81 -13.60
C GLU A 373 -1.91 -7.99 -14.89
N LYS A 374 -1.76 -7.10 -15.87
CA LYS A 374 -2.41 -7.24 -17.18
C LYS A 374 -1.84 -8.39 -18.00
N PHE A 375 -0.53 -8.62 -17.95
CA PHE A 375 0.11 -9.82 -18.53
C PHE A 375 -0.51 -11.10 -17.96
N ARG A 376 -0.75 -11.12 -16.64
CA ARG A 376 -1.40 -12.24 -15.96
C ARG A 376 -2.85 -12.46 -16.42
N ILE A 377 -3.63 -11.38 -16.58
CA ILE A 377 -5.06 -11.45 -16.89
C ILE A 377 -5.31 -11.71 -18.38
N GLU A 378 -4.59 -11.00 -19.26
CA GLU A 378 -4.86 -10.98 -20.70
C GLU A 378 -4.03 -12.01 -21.48
N LEU A 379 -2.83 -12.35 -20.98
CA LEU A 379 -1.87 -13.22 -21.69
C LEU A 379 -1.53 -14.52 -20.94
N ASP A 380 -2.08 -14.72 -19.74
CA ASP A 380 -1.71 -15.79 -18.78
C ASP A 380 -0.19 -15.86 -18.47
N VAL A 381 0.51 -14.73 -18.65
CA VAL A 381 1.94 -14.60 -18.33
C VAL A 381 2.07 -14.20 -16.86
N LYS A 382 2.54 -15.14 -16.03
CA LYS A 382 2.60 -14.96 -14.56
C LYS A 382 3.97 -14.45 -14.14
N VAL A 383 4.03 -13.17 -13.79
CA VAL A 383 5.28 -12.45 -13.52
C VAL A 383 5.23 -11.62 -12.25
N GLY A 384 6.37 -11.53 -11.57
CA GLY A 384 6.56 -10.67 -10.40
C GLY A 384 6.70 -9.20 -10.78
N GLY A 385 6.61 -8.31 -9.78
CA GLY A 385 6.85 -6.87 -10.01
C GLY A 385 8.31 -6.54 -10.33
N SER A 386 9.23 -7.48 -10.09
CA SER A 386 10.65 -7.38 -10.43
C SER A 386 10.93 -7.68 -11.90
N LEU A 387 9.95 -8.12 -12.70
CA LEU A 387 10.17 -8.51 -14.09
C LEU A 387 10.96 -7.44 -14.88
N PHE A 388 10.59 -6.17 -14.71
CA PHE A 388 11.21 -5.04 -15.40
C PHE A 388 12.58 -4.63 -14.83
N LEU A 389 12.97 -5.19 -13.67
CA LEU A 389 14.32 -5.11 -13.11
C LEU A 389 15.18 -6.26 -13.61
N ASP A 390 14.59 -7.46 -13.70
CA ASP A 390 15.24 -8.69 -14.17
C ASP A 390 15.48 -8.64 -15.69
N TYR A 391 14.58 -7.99 -16.43
CA TYR A 391 14.66 -7.71 -17.87
C TYR A 391 14.53 -6.20 -18.10
N PRO A 392 15.64 -5.45 -18.05
CA PRO A 392 15.60 -3.98 -17.97
C PRO A 392 15.26 -3.28 -19.30
N THR A 393 15.35 -3.98 -20.44
CA THR A 393 15.06 -3.43 -21.76
C THR A 393 13.88 -4.13 -22.44
N ILE A 394 13.28 -3.47 -23.43
CA ILE A 394 12.22 -4.06 -24.27
C ILE A 394 12.70 -5.34 -24.96
N GLY A 395 13.94 -5.36 -25.46
CA GLY A 395 14.52 -6.52 -26.13
C GLY A 395 14.74 -7.70 -25.18
N ASP A 396 15.16 -7.43 -23.94
CA ASP A 396 15.32 -8.46 -22.91
C ASP A 396 13.98 -9.13 -22.58
N LEU A 397 12.93 -8.32 -22.39
CA LEU A 397 11.58 -8.82 -22.14
C LEU A 397 11.02 -9.60 -23.34
N ARG A 398 11.21 -9.10 -24.56
CA ARG A 398 10.75 -9.76 -25.79
C ARG A 398 11.36 -11.14 -25.92
N LYS A 399 12.69 -11.26 -25.78
CA LYS A 399 13.40 -12.54 -25.83
C LYS A 399 12.89 -13.51 -24.79
N TRP A 400 12.68 -13.02 -23.56
CA TRP A 400 12.13 -13.85 -22.50
C TRP A 400 10.71 -14.34 -22.81
N LEU A 401 9.83 -13.47 -23.33
CA LEU A 401 8.48 -13.88 -23.73
C LEU A 401 8.51 -14.89 -24.87
N GLU A 402 9.40 -14.72 -25.85
CA GLU A 402 9.57 -15.68 -26.95
C GLU A 402 10.16 -17.01 -26.47
N GLU A 403 11.08 -17.01 -25.50
CA GLU A 403 11.68 -18.25 -25.00
C GLU A 403 10.70 -19.09 -24.18
N TYR A 404 9.85 -18.45 -23.37
CA TYR A 404 9.01 -19.14 -22.39
C TYR A 404 7.52 -19.19 -22.74
N TYR A 405 7.04 -18.40 -23.71
CA TYR A 405 5.63 -18.23 -24.04
C TYR A 405 5.33 -18.15 -25.55
N SER A 406 6.23 -18.65 -26.42
CA SER A 406 6.00 -18.74 -27.88
C SER A 406 4.91 -19.72 -28.28
#